data_AF-A0A965KNI6-F1
#
_entry.id   AF-A0A965KNI6-F1
#
_cell.length_a   1.000
_cell.length_b   1.000
_cell.length_c   1.000
_cell.angle_alpha   90.00
_cell.angle_beta   90.00
_cell.angle_gamma   90.00
#
_symmetry.space_group_name_H-M   'P 1'
#
loop_
_entity.id
_entity.type
_entity.pdbx_description
1 polymer ?
#
loop_
_entity_poly.entity_id
_entity_poly.type
_entity_poly.pdbx_seq_one_letter_code
_entity_poly.pdbx_strand_id
1 'polypeptide(L)'
;MKSYTLTYLFIFVSLISLPTSAWASSAENTYKTVCAVCHTAGVAGAPKLGDKTKWAPLIKEGQVQLTAHGYVGVRGMPAKGGKPDLGVQDFAASVVYMVNQSGGSWQNPDASTLKKIDAEIIRRQAQLRK
;
A
#
# COMPACT_ATOMS: atom_id res chain seq x y z
N MET A 1 -59.92 32.01 -3.52
CA MET A 1 -59.32 32.04 -4.88
C MET A 1 -57.83 31.83 -4.71
N LYS A 2 -57.26 30.86 -5.44
CA LYS A 2 -56.08 30.05 -5.05
C LYS A 2 -54.76 30.82 -5.06
N SER A 3 -54.01 30.77 -3.95
CA SER A 3 -52.65 31.28 -3.83
C SER A 3 -51.64 30.15 -4.11
N TYR A 4 -50.72 30.43 -5.03
CA TYR A 4 -49.62 29.55 -5.43
C TYR A 4 -48.56 29.50 -4.33
N THR A 5 -48.16 28.31 -3.91
CA THR A 5 -46.93 28.11 -3.12
C THR A 5 -46.00 27.17 -3.87
N LEU A 6 -45.02 27.80 -4.49
CA LEU A 6 -43.91 27.25 -5.25
C LEU A 6 -42.98 26.50 -4.28
N THR A 7 -43.07 25.17 -4.22
CA THR A 7 -42.17 24.35 -3.40
C THR A 7 -40.89 24.08 -4.18
N TYR A 8 -39.80 24.71 -3.74
CA TYR A 8 -38.45 24.57 -4.28
C TYR A 8 -37.94 23.12 -4.10
N LEU A 9 -37.74 22.42 -5.22
CA LEU A 9 -37.05 21.14 -5.27
C LEU A 9 -35.54 21.39 -5.16
N PHE A 10 -34.99 21.40 -3.93
CA PHE A 10 -33.54 21.37 -3.71
C PHE A 10 -33.01 19.97 -4.01
N ILE A 11 -32.71 19.68 -5.29
CA ILE A 11 -31.87 18.54 -5.65
C ILE A 11 -30.42 18.92 -5.33
N PHE A 12 -29.97 18.61 -4.11
CA PHE A 12 -28.54 18.56 -3.80
C PHE A 12 -27.95 17.34 -4.52
N VAL A 13 -27.47 17.54 -5.75
CA VAL A 13 -26.60 16.57 -6.43
C VAL A 13 -25.27 16.59 -5.69
N SER A 14 -25.09 15.71 -4.71
CA SER A 14 -23.79 15.45 -4.10
C SER A 14 -22.82 14.98 -5.19
N LEU A 15 -21.77 15.76 -5.42
CA LEU A 15 -20.58 15.33 -6.17
C LEU A 15 -19.97 14.12 -5.46
N ILE A 16 -20.21 12.92 -5.98
CA ILE A 16 -19.44 11.72 -5.61
C ILE A 16 -18.11 11.79 -6.36
N SER A 17 -17.10 12.40 -5.75
CA SER A 17 -15.71 12.29 -6.21
C SER A 17 -15.15 10.95 -5.75
N LEU A 18 -15.09 9.96 -6.64
CA LEU A 18 -14.35 8.71 -6.41
C LEU A 18 -13.18 8.58 -7.38
N PRO A 19 -11.97 9.09 -7.07
CA PRO A 19 -10.77 8.71 -7.78
C PRO A 19 -10.00 7.70 -6.92
N THR A 20 -10.42 6.43 -6.91
CA THR A 20 -9.66 5.35 -6.24
C THR A 20 -9.02 4.36 -7.22
N SER A 21 -9.24 4.50 -8.53
CA SER A 21 -8.87 3.48 -9.53
C SER A 21 -7.42 3.54 -10.01
N ALA A 22 -6.79 4.71 -10.07
CA ALA A 22 -5.44 4.85 -10.64
C ALA A 22 -4.37 4.14 -9.81
N TRP A 23 -4.49 4.16 -8.47
CA TRP A 23 -3.51 3.55 -7.56
C TRP A 23 -3.66 2.03 -7.44
N ALA A 24 -4.89 1.51 -7.55
CA ALA A 24 -5.11 0.06 -7.52
C ALA A 24 -4.45 -0.63 -8.73
N SER A 25 -4.54 -0.01 -9.91
CA SER A 25 -3.88 -0.49 -11.13
C SER A 25 -2.35 -0.48 -11.00
N SER A 26 -1.76 0.59 -10.43
CA SER A 26 -0.30 0.65 -10.24
C SER A 26 0.22 -0.32 -9.16
N ALA A 27 -0.56 -0.57 -8.11
CA ALA A 27 -0.21 -1.50 -7.04
C ALA A 27 -0.11 -2.95 -7.54
N GLU A 28 -1.15 -3.44 -8.20
CA GLU A 28 -1.17 -4.80 -8.74
C GLU A 28 -0.12 -4.98 -9.85
N ASN A 29 0.08 -3.97 -10.69
CA ASN A 29 1.12 -4.01 -11.73
C ASN A 29 2.54 -4.10 -11.11
N THR A 30 2.82 -3.29 -10.09
CA THR A 30 4.09 -3.37 -9.33
C THR A 30 4.27 -4.75 -8.70
N TYR A 31 3.22 -5.32 -8.10
CA TYR A 31 3.28 -6.69 -7.58
C TYR A 31 3.66 -7.68 -8.68
N LYS A 32 2.94 -7.69 -9.80
CA LYS A 32 3.16 -8.64 -10.90
C LYS A 32 4.56 -8.53 -11.49
N THR A 33 5.06 -7.32 -11.67
CA THR A 33 6.34 -7.06 -12.36
C THR A 33 7.57 -7.13 -11.47
N VAL A 34 7.42 -6.90 -10.15
CA VAL A 34 8.54 -6.81 -9.21
C VAL A 34 8.44 -7.84 -8.10
N CYS A 35 7.32 -7.89 -7.39
CA CYS A 35 7.22 -8.65 -6.12
C CYS A 35 6.91 -10.13 -6.33
N ALA A 36 6.14 -10.46 -7.38
CA ALA A 36 5.59 -11.78 -7.63
C ALA A 36 6.67 -12.85 -7.85
N VAL A 37 7.86 -12.46 -8.33
CA VAL A 37 9.01 -13.35 -8.55
C VAL A 37 9.37 -14.15 -7.29
N CYS A 38 9.23 -13.53 -6.11
CA CYS A 38 9.48 -14.21 -4.83
C CYS A 38 8.18 -14.55 -4.10
N HIS A 39 7.21 -13.64 -4.09
CA HIS A 39 6.04 -13.76 -3.23
C HIS A 39 4.90 -14.62 -3.78
N THR A 40 4.96 -15.07 -5.03
CA THR A 40 3.97 -16.05 -5.54
C THR A 40 4.31 -17.46 -5.07
N ALA A 41 5.53 -17.92 -5.35
CA ALA A 41 5.98 -19.27 -4.99
C ALA A 41 6.62 -19.36 -3.59
N GLY A 42 6.87 -18.23 -2.93
CA GLY A 42 7.54 -18.19 -1.63
C GLY A 42 9.03 -18.52 -1.73
N VAL A 43 9.69 -18.02 -2.78
CA VAL A 43 11.11 -18.26 -3.06
C VAL A 43 11.95 -17.87 -1.85
N ALA A 44 12.93 -18.70 -1.49
CA ALA A 44 13.81 -18.50 -0.33
C ALA A 44 13.06 -18.23 1.00
N GLY A 45 11.84 -18.74 1.13
CA GLY A 45 11.02 -18.56 2.34
C GLY A 45 10.21 -17.27 2.37
N ALA A 46 10.18 -16.50 1.27
CA ALA A 46 9.34 -15.30 1.16
C ALA A 46 7.88 -15.60 1.55
N PRO A 47 7.19 -14.69 2.28
CA PRO A 47 5.80 -14.89 2.63
C PRO A 47 4.95 -14.90 1.36
N LYS A 48 4.27 -16.01 1.09
CA LYS A 48 3.43 -16.18 -0.09
C LYS A 48 2.25 -15.22 -0.04
N LEU A 49 1.89 -14.59 -1.16
CA LEU A 49 0.65 -13.84 -1.27
C LEU A 49 -0.53 -14.74 -0.87
N GLY A 50 -1.40 -14.25 0.01
CA GLY A 50 -2.57 -15.01 0.51
C GLY A 50 -2.29 -15.93 1.70
N ASP A 51 -1.03 -16.13 2.10
CA ASP A 51 -0.68 -16.92 3.29
C ASP A 51 -0.96 -16.11 4.58
N LYS A 52 -2.22 -16.11 4.99
CA LYS A 52 -2.69 -15.34 6.16
C LYS A 52 -1.88 -15.64 7.43
N THR A 53 -1.43 -16.89 7.61
CA THR A 53 -0.66 -17.30 8.78
C THR A 53 0.72 -16.63 8.81
N LYS A 54 1.42 -16.59 7.67
CA LYS A 54 2.71 -15.89 7.57
C LYS A 54 2.57 -14.38 7.59
N TRP A 55 1.50 -13.83 7.04
CA TRP A 55 1.29 -12.39 6.98
C TRP A 55 0.77 -11.78 8.28
N ALA A 56 0.02 -12.52 9.10
CA ALA A 56 -0.51 -12.02 10.37
C ALA A 56 0.51 -11.34 11.30
N PRO A 57 1.70 -11.91 11.60
CA PRO A 57 2.70 -11.20 12.40
C PRO A 57 3.28 -9.97 11.70
N LEU A 58 3.42 -9.99 10.38
CA LEU A 58 3.93 -8.85 9.59
C LEU A 58 2.94 -7.69 9.60
N ILE A 59 1.64 -7.98 9.47
CA ILE A 59 0.58 -6.97 9.52
C ILE A 59 0.55 -6.27 10.89
N LYS A 60 0.90 -6.99 11.98
CA LYS A 60 1.01 -6.41 13.33
C LYS A 60 2.19 -5.45 13.49
N GLU A 61 3.23 -5.53 12.66
CA GLU A 61 4.31 -4.52 12.63
C GLU A 61 3.77 -3.15 12.17
N GLY A 62 2.67 -3.16 11.41
CA GLY A 62 1.97 -1.95 10.96
C GLY A 62 2.51 -1.41 9.63
N GLN A 63 1.66 -0.59 8.98
CA GLN A 63 1.88 -0.18 7.59
C GLN A 63 3.19 0.56 7.35
N VAL A 64 3.55 1.50 8.23
CA VAL A 64 4.77 2.32 8.07
C VAL A 64 6.02 1.45 8.20
N GLN A 65 6.13 0.66 9.27
CA GLN A 65 7.33 -0.12 9.56
C GLN A 65 7.53 -1.23 8.54
N LEU A 66 6.49 -2.03 8.27
CA LEU A 66 6.59 -3.14 7.31
C LEU A 66 6.98 -2.64 5.92
N THR A 67 6.36 -1.55 5.46
CA THR A 67 6.66 -0.96 4.15
C THR A 67 8.08 -0.44 4.08
N ALA A 68 8.51 0.36 5.06
CA ALA A 68 9.83 0.97 5.04
C ALA A 68 10.95 -0.08 5.16
N HIS A 69 10.78 -1.11 5.99
CA HIS A 69 11.78 -2.18 6.14
C HIS A 69 11.86 -3.03 4.89
N GLY A 70 10.71 -3.36 4.27
CA GLY A 70 10.68 -4.00 2.96
C GLY A 70 11.37 -3.16 1.88
N TYR A 71 11.16 -1.84 1.88
CA TYR A 71 11.78 -0.93 0.92
C TYR A 71 13.30 -0.85 1.08
N VAL A 72 13.80 -0.84 2.32
CA VAL A 72 15.25 -0.85 2.60
C VAL A 72 15.88 -2.22 2.34
N GLY A 73 15.09 -3.29 2.39
CA GLY A 73 15.55 -4.67 2.32
C GLY A 73 15.61 -5.32 3.71
N VAL A 74 15.08 -6.54 3.81
CA VAL A 74 14.88 -7.22 5.10
C VAL A 74 14.77 -8.73 4.92
N ARG A 75 15.36 -9.52 5.83
CA ARG A 75 15.21 -11.00 5.87
C ARG A 75 15.45 -11.69 4.51
N GLY A 76 16.46 -11.25 3.78
CA GLY A 76 16.80 -11.77 2.43
C GLY A 76 16.05 -11.12 1.27
N MET A 77 15.03 -10.29 1.54
CA MET A 77 14.40 -9.45 0.51
C MET A 77 15.35 -8.32 0.10
N PRO A 78 15.66 -8.14 -1.19
CA PRO A 78 16.51 -7.06 -1.67
C PRO A 78 15.83 -5.69 -1.50
N ALA A 79 16.65 -4.64 -1.36
CA ALA A 79 16.16 -3.26 -1.31
C ALA A 79 15.25 -2.96 -2.52
N LYS A 80 14.16 -2.23 -2.27
CA LYS A 80 13.15 -1.85 -3.27
C LYS A 80 12.55 -3.04 -4.03
N GLY A 81 12.55 -4.23 -3.43
CA GLY A 81 12.13 -5.46 -4.10
C GLY A 81 13.04 -5.87 -5.27
N GLY A 82 14.27 -5.35 -5.33
CA GLY A 82 15.24 -5.65 -6.39
C GLY A 82 15.12 -4.77 -7.63
N LYS A 83 14.23 -3.76 -7.62
CA LYS A 83 14.09 -2.77 -8.71
C LYS A 83 14.67 -1.40 -8.27
N PRO A 84 15.87 -1.00 -8.74
CA PRO A 84 16.55 0.22 -8.28
C PRO A 84 15.73 1.51 -8.45
N ASP A 85 14.96 1.60 -9.54
CA ASP A 85 14.17 2.79 -9.89
C ASP A 85 12.73 2.75 -9.33
N LEU A 86 12.40 1.78 -8.46
CA LEU A 86 11.07 1.72 -7.87
C LEU A 86 10.90 2.80 -6.79
N GLY A 87 9.92 3.69 -6.99
CA GLY A 87 9.56 4.73 -6.04
C GLY A 87 8.89 4.18 -4.78
N VAL A 88 9.00 4.93 -3.67
CA VAL A 88 8.40 4.56 -2.38
C VAL A 88 6.88 4.44 -2.49
N GLN A 89 6.23 5.33 -3.24
CA GLN A 89 4.78 5.32 -3.41
C GLN A 89 4.27 4.04 -4.08
N ASP A 90 4.86 3.63 -5.20
CA ASP A 90 4.44 2.42 -5.92
C ASP A 90 4.77 1.14 -5.12
N PHE A 91 5.92 1.13 -4.44
CA PHE A 91 6.26 0.03 -3.54
C PHE A 91 5.24 -0.08 -2.40
N ALA A 92 4.91 1.04 -1.74
CA ALA A 92 3.97 1.07 -0.63
C ALA A 92 2.55 0.65 -1.06
N ALA A 93 2.10 1.09 -2.23
CA ALA A 93 0.83 0.65 -2.80
C ALA A 93 0.84 -0.87 -3.09
N SER A 94 1.93 -1.41 -3.62
CA SER A 94 2.10 -2.86 -3.82
C SER A 94 2.08 -3.65 -2.51
N VAL A 95 2.72 -3.13 -1.44
CA VAL A 95 2.65 -3.74 -0.10
C VAL A 95 1.21 -3.77 0.42
N VAL A 96 0.44 -2.69 0.24
CA VAL A 96 -0.99 -2.64 0.60
C VAL A 96 -1.77 -3.70 -0.18
N TYR A 97 -1.56 -3.82 -1.49
CA TYR A 97 -2.15 -4.89 -2.29
C TYR A 97 -1.83 -6.27 -1.69
N MET A 98 -0.56 -6.55 -1.41
CA MET A 98 -0.14 -7.84 -0.88
C MET A 98 -0.74 -8.16 0.49
N VAL A 99 -0.77 -7.17 1.38
CA VAL A 99 -1.36 -7.29 2.71
C VAL A 99 -2.87 -7.54 2.62
N ASN A 100 -3.57 -6.83 1.76
CA ASN A 100 -5.02 -6.95 1.62
C ASN A 100 -5.42 -8.30 0.99
N GLN A 101 -4.62 -8.84 0.08
CA GLN A 101 -4.78 -10.22 -0.40
C GLN A 101 -4.46 -11.27 0.68
N SER A 102 -3.75 -10.89 1.74
CA SER A 102 -3.23 -11.79 2.77
C SER A 102 -3.89 -11.60 4.14
N GLY A 103 -5.10 -11.03 4.17
CA GLY A 103 -5.94 -10.92 5.37
C GLY A 103 -5.81 -9.60 6.13
N GLY A 104 -5.10 -8.61 5.60
CA GLY A 104 -5.14 -7.23 6.08
C GLY A 104 -6.22 -6.39 5.40
N SER A 105 -6.34 -5.14 5.83
CA SER A 105 -7.26 -4.15 5.26
C SER A 105 -6.68 -2.75 5.36
N TRP A 106 -5.47 -2.56 4.82
CA TRP A 106 -4.79 -1.29 4.77
C TRP A 106 -5.32 -0.41 3.64
N GLN A 107 -5.30 0.90 3.89
CA GLN A 107 -5.59 1.90 2.88
C GLN A 107 -4.31 2.22 2.10
N ASN A 108 -4.47 2.66 0.85
CA ASN A 108 -3.33 3.21 0.12
C ASN A 108 -2.73 4.40 0.89
N PRO A 109 -1.39 4.54 0.93
CA PRO A 109 -0.76 5.60 1.70
C PRO A 109 -1.14 6.98 1.16
N ASP A 110 -1.64 7.84 2.05
CA ASP A 110 -1.76 9.28 1.78
C ASP A 110 -0.40 9.98 1.96
N ALA A 111 -0.35 11.29 1.69
CA ALA A 111 0.87 12.08 1.81
C ALA A 111 1.47 12.03 3.24
N SER A 112 0.63 11.97 4.27
CA SER A 112 1.06 11.87 5.67
C SER A 112 1.74 10.53 5.95
N THR A 113 1.16 9.44 5.45
CA THR A 113 1.68 8.08 5.59
C THR A 113 2.98 7.91 4.81
N LEU A 114 3.06 8.44 3.58
CA LEU A 114 4.30 8.44 2.79
C LEU A 114 5.44 9.17 3.52
N LYS A 115 5.16 10.36 4.08
CA LYS A 115 6.16 11.10 4.87
C LYS A 115 6.68 10.28 6.07
N LYS A 116 5.82 9.52 6.74
CA LYS A 116 6.22 8.63 7.84
C LYS A 116 7.06 7.45 7.34
N ILE A 117 6.69 6.87 6.20
CA ILE A 117 7.46 5.80 5.55
C ILE A 117 8.85 6.32 5.19
N ASP A 118 8.97 7.50 4.58
CA ASP A 118 10.27 8.10 4.22
C ASP A 118 11.14 8.37 5.45
N ALA A 119 10.55 8.93 6.51
CA ALA A 119 11.27 9.15 7.77
C ALA A 119 11.80 7.82 8.37
N GLU A 120 10.99 6.76 8.29
CA GLU A 120 11.37 5.44 8.76
C GLU A 120 12.45 4.78 7.88
N ILE A 121 12.39 4.96 6.55
CA ILE A 121 13.43 4.52 5.61
C ILE A 121 14.76 5.17 5.98
N ILE A 122 14.78 6.50 6.17
CA ILE A 122 15.98 7.25 6.56
C ILE A 122 16.53 6.72 7.88
N ARG A 123 15.67 6.55 8.88
CA ARG A 123 16.05 6.01 10.19
C ARG A 123 16.69 4.63 10.06
N ARG A 124 16.06 3.71 9.31
CA ARG A 124 16.54 2.33 9.14
C ARG A 124 17.86 2.29 8.36
N GLN A 125 18.00 3.08 7.31
CA GLN A 125 19.26 3.20 6.57
C GLN A 125 20.39 3.71 7.46
N ALA A 126 20.12 4.71 8.31
CA ALA A 126 21.11 5.21 9.26
C ALA A 126 21.54 4.14 10.28
N GLN A 127 20.63 3.24 10.67
CA GLN A 127 20.97 2.11 11.56
C GLN A 127 21.85 1.06 10.87
N LEU A 128 21.64 0.81 9.58
CA LEU A 128 22.41 -0.19 8.81
C LEU A 128 23.81 0.28 8.40
N ARG A 129 24.09 1.58 8.49
CA ARG A 129 25.41 2.16 8.22
C ARG A 129 26.35 2.18 9.42
N LYS A 130 25.86 1.75 10.59
CA LYS A 130 26.64 1.63 11.83
C LYS A 130 27.14 0.21 11.97
#